data_AF-A0A521K3C5-F1
#
_entry.id   AF-A0A521K3C5-F1
#
_cell.length_a   1.000
_cell.length_b   1.000
_cell.length_c   1.000
_cell.angle_alpha   90.00
_cell.angle_beta   90.00
_cell.angle_gamma   90.00
#
_symmetry.space_group_name_H-M   'P 1'
#
loop_
_entity.id
_entity.type
_entity.pdbx_description
1 polymer ?
#
loop_
_entity_poly.entity_id
_entity_poly.type
_entity_poly.pdbx_seq_one_letter_code
_entity_poly.pdbx_strand_id
1 'polypeptide(L)' 'MDDSKNDSNGVTWSADAEKRLENIPDFIRPMARREIERLAKERGATTITAQVMDEAKDKFMKFM' A
#
# COMPACT_ATOMS: atom_id res chain seq x y z
N MET A 1 18.84 7.94 -5.92
CA MET A 1 18.06 7.83 -7.16
C MET A 1 16.64 7.57 -6.75
N ASP A 2 15.73 8.46 -7.10
CA ASP A 2 14.33 8.43 -6.70
C ASP A 2 13.55 7.59 -7.72
N ASP A 3 13.08 6.40 -7.31
CA ASP A 3 12.31 5.48 -8.13
C ASP A 3 10.89 6.03 -8.37
N SER A 4 10.79 7.00 -9.27
CA SER A 4 9.53 7.52 -9.79
C SER A 4 8.92 6.53 -10.80
N LYS A 5 8.34 5.43 -10.32
CA LYS A 5 7.32 4.67 -11.07
C LYS A 5 5.93 5.16 -10.68
N ASN A 6 5.47 6.15 -11.44
CA ASN A 6 4.11 6.68 -11.36
C ASN A 6 3.14 5.68 -12.00
N ASP A 7 2.61 4.76 -11.19
CA ASP A 7 1.47 3.91 -11.58
C ASP A 7 0.21 4.78 -11.64
N SER A 8 -0.48 4.70 -12.77
CA SER A 8 -1.32 5.76 -13.35
C SER A 8 -2.69 5.98 -12.68
N ASN A 9 -2.78 5.77 -11.36
CA ASN A 9 -3.99 5.95 -10.53
C ASN A 9 -3.84 6.96 -9.38
N GLY A 10 -2.73 7.71 -9.34
CA GLY A 10 -2.55 8.88 -8.47
C GLY A 10 -1.99 8.61 -7.08
N VAL A 11 -1.49 7.39 -6.82
CA VAL A 11 -0.81 7.06 -5.55
C VAL A 11 0.53 6.38 -5.83
N THR A 12 1.61 7.02 -5.38
CA THR A 12 2.99 6.54 -5.53
C THR A 12 3.31 5.51 -4.46
N TRP A 13 3.95 4.39 -4.80
CA TRP A 13 4.43 3.43 -3.81
C TRP A 13 5.88 3.71 -3.46
N SER A 14 6.20 3.65 -2.17
CA SER A 14 7.57 3.65 -1.68
C SER A 14 8.20 2.27 -1.86
N ALA A 15 9.51 2.22 -2.10
CA ALA A 15 10.27 0.97 -2.15
C ALA A 15 10.11 0.10 -0.88
N ASP A 16 9.92 0.71 0.31
CA ASP A 16 9.66 -0.06 1.55
C ASP A 16 8.27 -0.70 1.55
N ALA A 17 7.28 0.02 1.00
CA ALA A 17 5.92 -0.48 0.86
C ALA A 17 5.84 -1.61 -0.19
N GLU A 18 6.52 -1.47 -1.32
CA GLU A 18 6.58 -2.53 -2.33
C GLU A 18 7.17 -3.82 -1.75
N LYS A 19 8.31 -3.74 -1.04
CA LYS A 19 8.94 -4.91 -0.40
C LYS A 19 8.01 -5.63 0.57
N ARG A 20 7.23 -4.88 1.35
CA ARG A 20 6.27 -5.47 2.29
C ARG A 20 5.07 -6.09 1.54
N LEU A 21 4.64 -5.49 0.43
CA LEU A 21 3.58 -6.04 -0.43
C LEU A 21 4.04 -7.34 -1.12
N GLU A 22 5.32 -7.43 -1.49
CA GLU A 22 5.93 -8.65 -2.02
C GLU A 22 5.96 -9.79 -1.00
N ASN A 23 6.15 -9.47 0.29
CA ASN A 23 6.06 -10.45 1.38
C ASN A 23 4.64 -10.99 1.63
N ILE A 24 3.60 -10.32 1.12
CA ILE A 24 2.22 -10.80 1.24
C ILE A 24 1.99 -11.90 0.18
N PRO A 25 1.36 -13.02 0.54
CA PRO A 25 1.02 -14.08 -0.40
C PRO A 25 0.19 -13.57 -1.58
N ASP A 26 0.42 -14.13 -2.78
CA ASP A 26 -0.17 -13.63 -4.03
C ASP A 26 -1.70 -13.57 -4.02
N PHE A 27 -2.37 -14.47 -3.29
CA PHE A 27 -3.84 -14.48 -3.18
C PHE A 27 -4.41 -13.33 -2.34
N ILE A 28 -3.64 -12.81 -1.37
CA ILE A 28 -4.02 -11.64 -0.56
C ILE A 28 -3.45 -10.36 -1.14
N ARG A 29 -2.31 -10.41 -1.84
CA ARG A 29 -1.63 -9.24 -2.42
C ARG A 29 -2.57 -8.24 -3.14
N PRO A 30 -3.47 -8.64 -4.06
CA PRO A 30 -4.37 -7.70 -4.71
C PRO A 30 -5.41 -7.11 -3.75
N MET A 31 -5.83 -7.88 -2.74
CA MET A 31 -6.76 -7.42 -1.71
C MET A 31 -6.12 -6.39 -0.77
N ALA A 32 -4.90 -6.70 -0.30
CA ALA A 32 -4.09 -5.78 0.50
C ALA A 32 -3.79 -4.49 -0.27
N ARG A 33 -3.30 -4.59 -1.52
CA ARG A 33 -3.00 -3.42 -2.37
C ARG A 33 -4.19 -2.47 -2.44
N ARG A 34 -5.40 -2.98 -2.73
CA ARG A 34 -6.63 -2.17 -2.81
C ARG A 34 -6.98 -1.49 -1.51
N GLU A 35 -6.84 -2.17 -0.37
CA GLU A 35 -7.15 -1.57 0.93
C GLU A 35 -6.13 -0.49 1.29
N ILE A 36 -4.85 -0.69 0.99
CA ILE A 36 -3.79 0.30 1.20
C ILE A 36 -4.02 1.53 0.31
N GLU A 37 -4.35 1.34 -0.97
CA GLU A 37 -4.68 2.43 -1.89
C GLU A 37 -5.92 3.21 -1.43
N ARG A 38 -6.94 2.51 -0.93
CA ARG A 38 -8.15 3.12 -0.37
C ARG A 38 -7.80 3.97 0.85
N LEU A 39 -6.97 3.44 1.75
CA LEU A 39 -6.56 4.11 2.97
C LEU A 39 -5.67 5.33 2.69
N ALA A 40 -4.77 5.23 1.71
CA ALA A 40 -3.98 6.35 1.23
C ALA A 40 -4.90 7.46 0.68
N LYS A 41 -5.86 7.10 -0.17
CA LYS A 41 -6.83 8.03 -0.75
C LYS A 41 -7.73 8.68 0.31
N GLU A 42 -8.23 7.92 1.29
CA GLU A 42 -9.02 8.44 2.41
C GLU A 42 -8.24 9.45 3.26
N ARG A 43 -6.92 9.25 3.38
CA ARG A 43 -6.03 10.18 4.09
C ARG A 43 -5.60 11.38 3.25
N GLY A 44 -5.92 11.40 1.96
CA GLY A 44 -5.34 12.36 1.02
C GLY A 44 -3.83 12.16 0.81
N ALA A 45 -3.30 10.98 1.17
CA ALA A 45 -1.93 10.61 0.94
C ALA A 45 -1.75 10.18 -0.53
N THR A 46 -0.89 10.92 -1.24
CA THR A 46 -0.48 10.60 -2.61
C THR A 46 0.69 9.63 -2.65
N THR A 47 1.24 9.22 -1.50
CA THR A 47 2.35 8.27 -1.42
C THR A 47 2.09 7.22 -0.34
N ILE A 48 2.11 5.95 -0.72
CA ILE A 48 2.04 4.80 0.18
C ILE A 48 3.43 4.55 0.73
N THR A 49 3.58 4.88 2.01
CA THR A 49 4.78 4.60 2.79
C THR A 49 4.58 3.35 3.65
N ALA A 50 5.66 2.91 4.29
CA ALA A 50 5.61 1.86 5.31
C ALA A 50 4.56 2.13 6.40
N GLN A 51 4.34 3.40 6.76
CA GLN A 51 3.34 3.76 7.76
C GLN A 51 1.91 3.50 7.26
N VAL A 52 1.59 3.90 6.03
CA VAL A 52 0.26 3.64 5.43
C VAL A 52 0.01 2.13 5.30
N MET A 53 1.07 1.38 4.97
CA MET A 53 1.04 -0.09 4.94
C MET A 53 0.75 -0.72 6.30
N ASP A 54 1.42 -0.26 7.37
CA ASP A 54 1.21 -0.77 8.72
C ASP A 54 -0.22 -0.49 9.19
N GLU A 55 -0.74 0.70 8.93
CA GLU A 55 -2.11 1.07 9.29
C GLU A 55 -3.16 0.27 8.49
N ALA A 56 -2.92 0.07 7.20
CA ALA A 56 -3.79 -0.77 6.37
C ALA A 56 -3.73 -2.24 6.77
N LYS A 57 -2.56 -2.74 7.15
CA LYS A 57 -2.37 -4.10 7.66
C LYS A 57 -3.09 -4.29 8.99
N ASP A 58 -3.01 -3.33 9.90
CA ASP A 58 -3.73 -3.39 11.19
C ASP A 58 -5.25 -3.44 10.96
N LYS A 59 -5.79 -2.58 10.09
CA LYS A 59 -7.20 -2.64 9.69
C LYS A 59 -7.59 -3.96 9.03
N PHE A 60 -6.74 -4.47 8.13
CA PHE A 60 -6.98 -5.72 7.42
C PHE A 60 -6.98 -6.92 8.36
N MET A 61 -5.98 -7.00 9.26
CA MET A 61 -5.88 -8.05 10.28
C MET A 61 -7.01 -7.98 11.32
N LYS A 62 -7.53 -6.78 11.61
CA LYS A 62 -8.69 -6.61 12.50
C LYS A 62 -10.00 -7.06 11.86
N PHE A 63 -10.08 -7.11 10.53
CA PHE A 63 -11.28 -7.50 9.79
C PHE A 63 -11.30 -8.99 9.42
N MET A 64 -10.17 -9.68 9.52
CA MET A 64 -10.03 -11.13 9.39
C MET A 64 -10.27 -11.83 10.73
#